data_AF-A0A4R7NR18-F1
#
_entry.id   AF-A0A4R7NR18-F1
#
_cell.length_a   1.000
_cell.length_b   1.000
_cell.length_c   1.000
_cell.angle_alpha   90.00
_cell.angle_beta   90.00
_cell.angle_gamma   90.00
#
_symmetry.space_group_name_H-M   'P 1'
#
loop_
_entity.id
_entity.type
_entity.pdbx_description
1 polymer ?
#
loop_
_entity_poly.entity_id
_entity_poly.type
_entity_poly.pdbx_seq_one_letter_code
_entity_poly.pdbx_strand_id
1 'polypeptide(L)' 'MYQDPKRVRTKATVYLDQYEADVITALANYLGVPKAEVMRQMMMKEAREVLGVDLAVLADTIAACAS' A
#
# COMPACT_ATOMS: atom_id res chain seq x y z
N MET A 1 8.62 -22.37 13.60
CA MET A 1 9.08 -21.03 13.13
C MET A 1 8.20 -19.99 13.78
N TYR A 2 8.77 -19.06 14.54
CA TYR A 2 8.04 -17.93 15.12
C TYR A 2 7.67 -16.98 13.97
N GLN A 3 6.39 -16.75 13.73
CA GLN A 3 5.99 -15.67 12.84
C GLN A 3 6.46 -14.37 13.49
N ASP A 4 7.23 -13.56 12.75
CA ASP A 4 7.64 -12.24 13.21
C ASP A 4 6.39 -11.49 13.68
N PRO A 5 6.29 -11.13 14.97
CA PRO A 5 5.09 -10.54 15.54
C PRO A 5 4.75 -9.21 14.87
N LYS A 6 5.73 -8.54 14.23
CA LYS A 6 5.52 -7.32 13.44
C LYS A 6 4.88 -7.55 12.07
N ARG A 7 4.86 -8.80 11.58
CA ARG A 7 4.20 -9.18 10.32
C ARG A 7 2.77 -9.65 10.52
N VAL A 8 2.33 -9.80 11.77
CA VAL A 8 0.92 -10.05 12.09
C VAL A 8 0.13 -8.79 11.78
N ARG A 9 -0.89 -8.92 10.92
CA ARG A 9 -1.69 -7.78 10.46
C ARG A 9 -2.44 -7.15 11.64
N THR A 10 -2.08 -5.93 12.01
CA THR A 10 -2.80 -5.12 13.00
C THR A 10 -3.75 -4.16 12.29
N LYS A 11 -4.90 -3.86 12.92
CA LYS A 11 -5.88 -2.91 12.39
C LYS A 11 -5.33 -1.48 12.46
N ALA A 12 -5.60 -0.69 11.41
CA ALA A 12 -5.42 0.76 11.39
C ALA A 12 -6.77 1.40 11.08
N THR A 13 -7.11 2.47 11.79
CA THR A 13 -8.37 3.20 11.60
C THR A 13 -8.05 4.58 11.03
N VAL A 14 -8.77 4.97 9.99
CA VAL A 14 -8.65 6.29 9.35
C VAL A 14 -10.03 6.92 9.36
N TYR A 15 -10.09 8.21 9.72
CA TYR A 15 -11.32 8.99 9.62
C TYR A 15 -11.38 9.63 8.24
N LEU A 16 -12.50 9.44 7.57
CA LEU A 16 -12.79 9.99 6.25
C LEU A 16 -14.10 10.74 6.35
N ASP A 17 -14.22 11.81 5.57
CA ASP A 17 -15.53 12.41 5.34
C ASP A 17 -16.40 11.54 4.42
N GLN A 18 -17.66 11.94 4.25
CA GLN A 18 -18.62 11.19 3.45
C GLN A 18 -18.22 11.14 1.96
N TYR A 19 -17.69 12.22 1.40
CA TYR A 19 -17.32 12.30 -0.01
C TYR A 19 -16.09 11.45 -0.31
N GLU A 20 -15.08 11.49 0.55
CA GLU A 20 -13.89 10.66 0.49
C GLU A 20 -14.26 9.16 0.57
N ALA A 21 -15.16 8.80 1.48
CA ALA A 21 -15.64 7.43 1.61
C ALA A 21 -16.40 6.95 0.35
N ASP A 22 -17.19 7.83 -0.27
CA ASP A 22 -17.93 7.53 -1.50
C ASP A 22 -16.99 7.35 -2.70
N VAL A 23 -15.94 8.17 -2.82
CA VAL A 23 -14.92 8.03 -3.87
C VAL A 23 -14.18 6.70 -3.73
N ILE A 24 -13.73 6.34 -2.52
CA ILE A 24 -13.05 5.05 -2.28
C ILE A 24 -14.00 3.89 -2.56
N THR A 25 -15.28 4.02 -2.20
CA THR A 25 -16.29 3.00 -2.49
C THR A 25 -16.50 2.83 -3.99
N ALA A 26 -16.62 3.91 -4.74
CA ALA A 26 -16.78 3.87 -6.20
C ALA A 26 -15.57 3.19 -6.86
N LEU A 27 -14.35 3.52 -6.43
CA LEU A 27 -13.13 2.90 -6.94
C LEU A 27 -13.05 1.40 -6.60
N ALA A 28 -13.40 1.03 -5.37
CA ALA A 28 -13.43 -0.37 -4.94
C ALA A 28 -14.43 -1.19 -5.77
N ASN A 29 -15.62 -0.63 -6.03
CA ASN A 29 -16.64 -1.26 -6.88
C ASN A 29 -16.15 -1.40 -8.32
N TYR A 30 -15.47 -0.38 -8.86
CA TYR A 30 -14.91 -0.41 -10.22
C TYR A 30 -13.85 -1.50 -10.40
N LEU A 31 -12.98 -1.68 -9.40
CA LEU A 31 -11.91 -2.68 -9.41
C LEU A 31 -12.39 -4.08 -8.99
N GLY A 32 -13.58 -4.20 -8.40
CA GLY A 32 -14.11 -5.47 -7.89
C GLY A 32 -13.38 -5.99 -6.64
N VAL A 33 -12.76 -5.10 -5.85
CA VAL A 33 -11.98 -5.46 -4.66
C VAL A 33 -12.53 -4.80 -3.39
N PRO A 34 -12.23 -5.33 -2.19
CA PRO A 34 -12.67 -4.71 -0.94
C PRO A 34 -12.08 -3.31 -0.71
N LYS A 35 -12.85 -2.39 -0.11
CA LYS A 35 -12.37 -1.02 0.23
C LYS A 35 -11.05 -1.03 1.01
N ALA A 36 -10.92 -1.92 1.99
CA ALA A 36 -9.72 -2.02 2.81
C ALA A 36 -8.47 -2.37 1.97
N GLU A 37 -8.65 -3.12 0.89
CA GLU A 37 -7.57 -3.44 -0.04
C GLU A 37 -7.16 -2.23 -0.87
N VAL A 38 -8.14 -1.50 -1.42
CA VAL A 38 -7.88 -0.23 -2.14
C VAL A 38 -7.12 0.75 -1.25
N MET A 39 -7.61 0.98 -0.03
CA MET A 39 -6.96 1.89 0.91
C MET A 39 -5.53 1.44 1.24
N ARG A 40 -5.30 0.14 1.42
CA ARG A 40 -3.95 -0.39 1.66
C ARG A 40 -3.02 -0.16 0.47
N GLN A 41 -3.50 -0.39 -0.75
CA GLN A 41 -2.71 -0.18 -1.96
C GLN A 41 -2.34 1.30 -2.11
N MET A 42 -3.29 2.21 -1.92
CA MET A 42 -3.06 3.65 -1.97
C MET A 42 -2.06 4.10 -0.90
N MET A 43 -2.25 3.71 0.37
CA MET A 43 -1.33 4.05 1.46
C MET A 43 0.10 3.54 1.19
N MET A 44 0.24 2.31 0.70
CA MET A 44 1.56 1.74 0.43
C MET A 44 2.21 2.34 -0.81
N LYS A 45 1.42 2.76 -1.80
CA LYS A 45 1.91 3.49 -2.96
C LYS A 45 2.48 4.85 -2.53
N GLU A 46 1.69 5.64 -1.81
CA GLU A 46 2.11 6.97 -1.33
C GLU A 46 3.31 6.87 -0.39
N ALA A 47 3.31 5.92 0.54
CA ALA A 47 4.44 5.71 1.44
C ALA A 47 5.75 5.41 0.70
N ARG A 48 5.70 4.67 -0.41
CA ARG A 48 6.90 4.39 -1.23
C ARG A 48 7.40 5.64 -1.94
N GLU A 49 6.47 6.42 -2.50
CA GLU A 49 6.78 7.69 -3.17
C GLU A 49 7.42 8.68 -2.19
N VAL A 50 6.85 8.84 -0.99
CA VAL A 50 7.39 9.70 0.08
C VAL A 50 8.74 9.22 0.59
N LEU A 51 8.93 7.91 0.73
CA LEU A 51 10.21 7.34 1.17
C LEU A 51 11.30 7.42 0.09
N GLY A 52 10.97 7.80 -1.16
CA GLY A 52 11.89 7.78 -2.29
C GLY A 52 12.37 6.37 -2.64
N VAL A 53 11.66 5.34 -2.16
CA VAL A 53 11.95 3.93 -2.42
C VAL A 53 11.30 3.59 -3.76
N ASP A 54 11.90 4.11 -4.82
CA ASP A 54 11.54 3.65 -6.15
C ASP A 54 12.10 2.24 -6.32
N LEU A 55 11.19 1.25 -6.36
CA LEU A 55 11.58 -0.13 -6.58
C LEU A 55 12.33 -0.31 -7.90
N ALA A 56 12.11 0.57 -8.89
CA ALA A 56 12.86 0.56 -10.14
C ALA A 56 14.34 0.90 -9.88
N VAL A 57 14.60 2.00 -9.15
CA VAL A 57 15.98 2.43 -8.82
C VAL A 57 16.68 1.40 -7.92
N LEU A 58 15.97 0.82 -6.94
CA LEU A 58 16.55 -0.24 -6.11
C LEU A 58 16.82 -1.54 -6.88
N ALA A 59 15.91 -1.94 -7.79
CA ALA A 59 16.15 -3.09 -8.65
C ALA A 59 17.36 -2.87 -9.56
N ASP A 60 17.52 -1.68 -10.12
CA ASP A 60 18.68 -1.31 -10.94
C ASP A 60 19.99 -1.35 -10.13
N THR A 61 19.99 -0.85 -8.89
CA THR A 61 21.19 -0.90 -8.03
C THR A 61 21.56 -2.32 -7.59
N ILE A 62 20.58 -3.18 -7.28
CA ILE A 62 20.84 -4.58 -6.93
C ILE A 62 21.33 -5.36 -8.16
N ALA A 63 20.75 -5.09 -9.34
CA ALA A 63 21.21 -5.66 -10.60
C ALA A 63 22.64 -5.23 -10.94
N ALA A 64 22.99 -3.96 -10.71
CA ALA A 64 24.34 -3.43 -10.95
C ALA A 64 25.40 -3.98 -9.98
N CYS A 65 25.03 -4.35 -8.75
CA CYS A 65 25.92 -5.00 -7.79
C CYS A 65 26.08 -6.52 -8.01
N ALA A 66 25.26 -7.14 -8.87
CA ALA A 66 25.26 -8.58 -9.13
C ALA A 66 26.04 -8.99 -10.39
N SER A 67 26.63 -8.04 -11.11
CA SER A 67 27.51 -8.23 -12.28
C SER A 67 28.98 -8.00 -11.95
#